data_AF-A0A074WX25-F1
#
_entry.id   AF-A0A074WX25-F1
#
_cell.length_a   1.000
_cell.length_b   1.000
_cell.length_c   1.000
_cell.angle_alpha   90.00
_cell.angle_beta   90.00
_cell.angle_gamma   90.00
#
_symmetry.space_group_name_H-M   'P 1'
#
loop_
_entity.id
_entity.type
_entity.pdbx_description
1 polymer ?
#
loop_
_entity_poly.entity_id
_entity_poly.type
_entity_poly.pdbx_seq_one_letter_code
_entity_poly.pdbx_strand_id
1 'polypeptide(L)'
;MSLSSSKAERLAKRLADHGRHLFVYHQIWTNQVVYSLERSMNNNQVLKQLTFAGKKTLPSALRKDMWRPLFTATFPSPSQGLAAFRKLRELRMLHEHNWEHPDPNARKLPVKKERGRLIMDQKANSIADLAWVLRGQEELGVKMAEKHEANQHRIREELLALSKEAEEGGVQLLEQTLADQQATIDSMKQMQQQGGPDAPSRKQIGEAILASKQMRLRLEKMRAASQAIEDAKNKAQTQYESDDARGRAPDAISLVIEPPRIFSHPPPELSPKSKKSKSSEQVPLYTTEGVIIRWTNPLDAEFAAEWPAAVQHEFAGLARHTAAPIDQEPAFSVEDMIQRNISHKYTAMRDARQGQVEEIGEGVEEIDAADYEQLTEKSADGLGPARQ
;
A
#
# COMPACT_ATOMS: atom_id res chain seq x y z
N MET A 1 31.09 -18.67 -1.05
CA MET A 1 30.69 -19.23 0.26
C MET A 1 29.85 -18.19 0.98
N SER A 2 28.51 -18.31 0.95
CA SER A 2 27.61 -17.29 1.54
C SER A 2 27.48 -17.48 3.04
N LEU A 3 27.79 -16.44 3.80
CA LEU A 3 27.62 -16.35 5.25
C LEU A 3 26.17 -16.69 5.64
N SER A 4 25.98 -17.72 6.47
CA SER A 4 24.66 -18.06 7.00
C SER A 4 24.22 -16.99 7.99
N SER A 5 23.37 -16.05 7.56
CA SER A 5 22.74 -15.06 8.43
C SER A 5 22.10 -15.73 9.65
N SER A 6 22.38 -15.18 10.84
CA SER A 6 21.90 -15.70 12.11
C SER A 6 20.37 -15.68 12.20
N LYS A 7 19.76 -16.57 12.98
CA LYS A 7 18.29 -16.62 13.14
C LYS A 7 17.71 -15.28 13.62
N ALA A 8 18.44 -14.55 14.46
CA ALA A 8 18.06 -13.23 14.97
C ALA A 8 18.05 -12.17 13.86
N GLU A 9 19.05 -12.18 12.98
CA GLU A 9 19.14 -11.25 11.86
C GLU A 9 18.04 -11.48 10.82
N ARG A 10 17.71 -12.75 10.52
CA ARG A 10 16.54 -13.07 9.66
C ARG A 10 15.23 -12.59 10.26
N LEU A 11 15.08 -12.69 11.58
CA LEU A 11 13.89 -12.21 12.29
C LEU A 11 13.84 -10.68 12.29
N ALA A 12 14.97 -10.01 12.50
CA ALA A 12 15.08 -8.55 12.40
C ALA A 12 14.74 -8.05 10.99
N LYS A 13 15.28 -8.70 9.94
CA LYS A 13 14.92 -8.40 8.54
C LYS A 13 13.43 -8.61 8.30
N ARG A 14 12.86 -9.72 8.76
CA ARG A 14 11.42 -10.01 8.64
C ARG A 14 10.54 -8.97 9.36
N LEU A 15 10.98 -8.47 10.52
CA LEU A 15 10.27 -7.41 11.24
C LEU A 15 10.38 -6.06 10.53
N ALA A 16 11.54 -5.74 9.96
CA ALA A 16 11.75 -4.52 9.17
C ALA A 16 10.91 -4.54 7.87
N ASP A 17 10.87 -5.69 7.20
CA ASP A 17 10.10 -5.91 5.96
C ASP A 17 8.62 -6.23 6.23
N HIS A 18 8.18 -6.23 7.49
CA HIS A 18 6.81 -6.61 7.84
C HIS A 18 5.81 -5.59 7.28
N GLY A 19 4.97 -6.04 6.34
CA GLY A 19 4.03 -5.17 5.64
C GLY A 19 4.55 -4.59 4.33
N ARG A 20 5.83 -4.78 3.99
CA ARG A 20 6.36 -4.45 2.66
C ARG A 20 5.75 -5.35 1.59
N HIS A 21 5.44 -6.58 1.94
CA HIS A 21 4.92 -7.59 1.02
C HIS A 21 3.57 -8.13 1.52
N LEU A 22 2.63 -8.20 0.59
CA LEU A 22 1.30 -8.76 0.77
C LEU A 22 1.15 -9.99 -0.13
N PHE A 23 0.84 -11.13 0.48
CA PHE A 23 0.59 -12.38 -0.21
C PHE A 23 -0.91 -12.66 -0.19
N VAL A 24 -1.48 -12.85 -1.38
CA VAL A 24 -2.90 -13.13 -1.53
C VAL A 24 -3.07 -14.54 -2.05
N TYR A 25 -3.98 -15.28 -1.45
CA TYR A 25 -4.28 -16.66 -1.79
C TYR A 25 -5.75 -16.78 -2.14
N HIS A 26 -6.04 -17.66 -3.09
CA HIS A 26 -7.41 -18.02 -3.40
C HIS A 26 -7.61 -19.53 -3.31
N GLN A 27 -8.84 -19.93 -3.02
CA GLN A 27 -9.27 -21.31 -3.10
C GLN A 27 -9.70 -21.64 -4.53
N ILE A 28 -9.14 -22.70 -5.12
CA ILE A 28 -9.29 -23.03 -6.55
C ILE A 28 -10.75 -23.26 -6.97
N TRP A 29 -11.57 -23.81 -6.07
CA TRP A 29 -12.94 -24.23 -6.40
C TRP A 29 -14.01 -23.21 -6.02
N THR A 30 -13.79 -22.45 -4.95
CA THR A 30 -14.78 -21.52 -4.39
C THR A 30 -14.43 -20.07 -4.62
N ASN A 31 -13.24 -19.78 -5.15
CA ASN A 31 -12.71 -18.43 -5.36
C ASN A 31 -12.70 -17.56 -4.09
N GLN A 32 -12.73 -18.18 -2.90
CA GLN A 32 -12.54 -17.48 -1.64
C GLN A 32 -11.13 -16.94 -1.57
N VAL A 33 -10.98 -15.69 -1.15
CA VAL A 33 -9.70 -14.99 -1.10
C VAL A 33 -9.27 -14.74 0.34
N VAL A 34 -7.96 -14.87 0.58
CA VAL A 34 -7.35 -14.69 1.89
C VAL A 34 -6.08 -13.88 1.75
N TYR A 35 -5.86 -12.97 2.69
CA TYR A 35 -4.71 -12.09 2.74
C TYR A 35 -3.70 -12.54 3.80
N SER A 36 -2.41 -12.46 3.51
CA SER A 36 -1.34 -12.81 4.45
C SER A 36 -0.16 -11.85 4.30
N LEU A 37 0.44 -11.44 5.42
CA LEU A 37 1.71 -10.71 5.43
C LEU A 37 2.93 -11.65 5.35
N GLU A 38 2.66 -12.96 5.40
CA GLU A 38 3.68 -14.01 5.35
C GLU A 38 3.52 -14.86 4.10
N ARG A 39 4.67 -15.28 3.54
CA ARG A 39 4.73 -16.17 2.38
C ARG A 39 4.12 -17.54 2.67
N SER A 40 4.17 -18.01 3.91
CA SER A 40 3.51 -19.25 4.32
C SER A 40 2.15 -18.94 4.94
N MET A 41 1.12 -19.67 4.52
CA MET A 41 -0.22 -19.52 5.04
C MET A 41 -0.34 -20.10 6.45
N ASN A 42 -0.70 -19.29 7.45
CA ASN A 42 -0.97 -19.77 8.80
C ASN A 42 -2.44 -20.18 8.95
N ASN A 43 -2.68 -21.45 9.28
CA ASN A 43 -4.02 -22.03 9.41
C ASN A 43 -4.95 -21.19 10.31
N ASN A 44 -4.48 -20.78 11.49
CA ASN A 44 -5.31 -20.10 12.47
C ASN A 44 -5.64 -18.65 12.06
N GLN A 45 -4.72 -17.98 11.37
CA GLN A 45 -4.96 -16.61 10.92
C GLN A 45 -5.89 -16.56 9.73
N VAL A 46 -5.77 -17.53 8.82
CA VAL A 46 -6.57 -17.60 7.61
C VAL A 46 -7.99 -18.06 7.88
N LEU A 47 -8.20 -19.07 8.73
CA LEU A 47 -9.56 -19.51 9.07
C LEU A 47 -10.40 -18.40 9.71
N LYS A 48 -9.78 -17.48 10.47
CA LYS A 48 -10.45 -16.30 11.04
C LYS A 48 -10.90 -15.29 9.99
N GLN A 49 -10.31 -15.32 8.80
CA GLN A 49 -10.70 -14.44 7.72
C GLN A 49 -11.93 -14.96 6.98
N LEU A 50 -12.18 -16.27 6.95
CA LEU A 50 -13.30 -16.85 6.23
C LEU A 50 -14.61 -16.63 6.98
N THR A 51 -15.62 -16.09 6.31
CA THR A 51 -16.96 -15.88 6.89
C THR A 51 -17.88 -17.07 6.60
N PHE A 52 -18.84 -17.28 7.50
CA PHE A 52 -19.82 -18.35 7.35
C PHE A 52 -20.91 -17.94 6.35
N ALA A 53 -20.87 -18.52 5.15
CA ALA A 53 -21.88 -18.31 4.11
C ALA A 53 -22.93 -19.46 4.03
N GLY A 54 -22.89 -20.41 4.95
CA GLY A 54 -23.80 -21.57 5.03
C GLY A 54 -23.12 -22.91 5.30
N LYS A 55 -23.90 -24.00 5.31
CA LYS A 55 -23.37 -25.35 5.59
C LYS A 55 -22.30 -25.73 4.54
N LYS A 56 -21.15 -26.24 5.01
CA LYS A 56 -19.98 -26.62 4.20
C LYS A 56 -19.25 -25.47 3.47
N THR A 57 -19.46 -24.23 3.88
CA THR A 57 -18.74 -23.06 3.30
C THR A 57 -17.43 -22.77 4.03
N LEU A 58 -17.34 -23.13 5.31
CA LEU A 58 -16.11 -23.02 6.11
C LEU A 58 -15.43 -24.39 6.23
N PRO A 59 -14.15 -24.53 5.81
CA PRO A 59 -13.38 -25.73 6.07
C PRO A 59 -12.96 -25.79 7.54
N SER A 60 -12.86 -27.00 8.10
CA SER A 60 -12.34 -27.21 9.46
C SER A 60 -10.82 -27.00 9.57
N ALA A 61 -10.09 -27.24 8.48
CA ALA A 61 -8.66 -27.02 8.36
C ALA A 61 -8.29 -26.68 6.91
N LEU A 62 -7.21 -25.91 6.73
CA LEU A 62 -6.72 -25.57 5.41
C LEU A 62 -6.00 -26.73 4.76
N ARG A 63 -6.46 -27.05 3.55
CA ARG A 63 -5.90 -28.09 2.70
C ARG A 63 -4.92 -27.48 1.70
N LYS A 64 -3.64 -27.85 1.77
CA LYS A 64 -2.56 -27.25 0.95
C LYS A 64 -2.78 -27.37 -0.57
N ASP A 65 -3.55 -28.36 -1.00
CA ASP A 65 -3.87 -28.63 -2.40
C ASP A 65 -5.01 -27.76 -2.95
N MET A 66 -5.87 -27.22 -2.07
CA MET A 66 -7.04 -26.42 -2.46
C MET A 66 -6.73 -24.93 -2.58
N TRP A 67 -5.59 -24.48 -2.06
CA TRP A 67 -5.22 -23.08 -1.98
C TRP A 67 -4.01 -22.80 -2.86
N ARG A 68 -4.11 -21.76 -3.67
CA ARG A 68 -3.04 -21.27 -4.56
C ARG A 68 -2.75 -19.80 -4.27
N PRO A 69 -1.50 -19.35 -4.42
CA PRO A 69 -1.24 -17.92 -4.48
C PRO A 69 -2.01 -17.33 -5.68
N LEU A 70 -2.61 -16.18 -5.48
CA LEU A 70 -3.27 -15.39 -6.50
C LEU A 70 -2.26 -14.39 -7.07
N PHE A 71 -1.82 -13.47 -6.22
CA PHE A 71 -0.75 -12.53 -6.51
C PHE A 71 0.05 -12.19 -5.25
N THR A 72 1.22 -11.58 -5.44
CA THR A 72 2.02 -10.97 -4.39
C THR A 72 2.22 -9.49 -4.72
N ALA A 73 1.80 -8.60 -3.83
CA ALA A 73 2.02 -7.16 -3.98
C ALA A 73 3.20 -6.72 -3.10
N THR A 74 4.16 -6.02 -3.70
CA THR A 74 5.31 -5.41 -3.03
C THR A 74 5.15 -3.91 -3.03
N PHE A 75 5.24 -3.31 -1.85
CA PHE A 75 5.09 -1.88 -1.63
C PHE A 75 6.47 -1.24 -1.37
N PRO A 76 6.64 0.04 -1.74
CA PRO A 76 7.87 0.78 -1.46
C PRO A 76 8.08 0.99 0.04
N SER A 77 7.00 1.24 0.78
CA SER A 77 6.99 1.45 2.22
C SER A 77 6.22 0.34 2.98
N PRO A 78 6.75 -0.19 4.10
CA PRO A 78 6.02 -1.16 4.92
C PRO A 78 4.71 -0.62 5.52
N SER A 79 4.65 0.67 5.86
CA SER A 79 3.44 1.29 6.42
C SER A 79 2.30 1.32 5.39
N GLN A 80 2.64 1.59 4.13
CA GLN A 80 1.70 1.59 3.02
C GLN A 80 1.06 0.22 2.82
N GLY A 81 1.85 -0.85 2.82
CA GLY A 81 1.32 -2.20 2.66
C GLY A 81 0.52 -2.69 3.88
N LEU A 82 0.86 -2.28 5.11
CA LEU A 82 0.01 -2.54 6.28
C LEU A 82 -1.34 -1.82 6.19
N ALA A 83 -1.35 -0.56 5.73
CA ALA A 83 -2.58 0.19 5.52
C ALA A 83 -3.44 -0.47 4.43
N ALA A 84 -2.83 -0.87 3.31
CA ALA A 84 -3.49 -1.59 2.23
C ALA A 84 -4.08 -2.92 2.74
N PHE A 85 -3.30 -3.72 3.49
CA PHE A 85 -3.77 -4.98 4.08
C PHE A 85 -4.98 -4.81 4.99
N ARG A 86 -5.01 -3.75 5.82
CA ARG A 86 -6.18 -3.44 6.66
C ARG A 86 -7.40 -3.11 5.79
N LYS A 87 -7.23 -2.25 4.79
CA LYS A 87 -8.31 -1.83 3.89
C LYS A 87 -8.87 -2.98 3.06
N LEU A 88 -8.03 -3.84 2.50
CA LEU A 88 -8.47 -5.02 1.75
C LEU A 88 -9.28 -6.01 2.61
N ARG A 89 -8.91 -6.16 3.89
CA ARG A 89 -9.69 -6.99 4.82
C ARG A 89 -11.03 -6.35 5.19
N GLU A 90 -11.06 -5.03 5.37
CA GLU A 90 -12.30 -4.28 5.58
C GLU A 90 -13.23 -4.42 4.36
N LEU A 91 -12.72 -4.21 3.14
CA LEU A 91 -13.48 -4.33 1.89
C LEU A 91 -14.01 -5.73 1.67
N ARG A 92 -13.19 -6.76 1.88
CA ARG A 92 -13.66 -8.15 1.79
C ARG A 92 -14.79 -8.42 2.79
N MET A 93 -14.66 -7.96 4.04
CA MET A 93 -15.75 -8.10 5.00
C MET A 93 -17.01 -7.39 4.53
N LEU A 94 -16.89 -6.19 3.95
CA LEU A 94 -18.02 -5.45 3.38
C LEU A 94 -18.68 -6.20 2.22
N HIS A 95 -17.91 -6.74 1.27
CA HIS A 95 -18.44 -7.54 0.15
C HIS A 95 -19.21 -8.78 0.62
N GLU A 96 -18.75 -9.41 1.69
CA GLU A 96 -19.39 -10.62 2.23
C GLU A 96 -20.63 -10.30 3.09
N HIS A 97 -20.67 -9.16 3.79
CA HIS A 97 -21.79 -8.77 4.67
C HIS A 97 -22.86 -7.94 3.95
N ASN A 98 -22.44 -6.92 3.20
CA ASN A 98 -23.30 -6.02 2.45
C ASN A 98 -23.39 -6.50 0.99
N TRP A 99 -23.60 -7.79 0.81
CA TRP A 99 -23.73 -8.39 -0.51
C TRP A 99 -25.00 -7.93 -1.20
N GLU A 100 -24.85 -7.38 -2.41
CA GLU A 100 -25.94 -7.06 -3.33
C GLU A 100 -26.02 -8.11 -4.44
N HIS A 101 -27.20 -8.30 -5.02
CA HIS A 101 -27.34 -9.24 -6.13
C HIS A 101 -26.57 -8.73 -7.36
N PRO A 102 -25.76 -9.57 -8.05
CA PRO A 102 -25.01 -9.13 -9.23
C PRO A 102 -25.91 -8.52 -10.31
N ASP A 103 -27.11 -9.08 -10.48
CA ASP A 103 -28.17 -8.47 -11.27
C ASP A 103 -29.05 -7.57 -10.39
N PRO A 104 -28.98 -6.23 -10.52
CA PRO A 104 -29.82 -5.31 -9.73
C PRO A 104 -31.32 -5.44 -10.07
N ASN A 105 -31.63 -5.98 -11.25
CA ASN A 105 -32.99 -6.22 -11.72
C ASN A 105 -33.58 -7.55 -11.24
N ALA A 106 -32.82 -8.35 -10.47
CA ALA A 106 -33.31 -9.61 -9.95
C ALA A 106 -34.47 -9.37 -8.98
N ARG A 107 -35.67 -9.79 -9.37
CA ARG A 107 -36.89 -9.66 -8.55
C ARG A 107 -36.86 -10.54 -7.30
N LYS A 108 -36.00 -11.56 -7.26
CA LYS A 108 -35.91 -12.53 -6.16
C LYS A 108 -34.45 -12.80 -5.82
N LEU A 109 -34.19 -13.01 -4.53
CA LEU A 109 -32.88 -13.45 -4.05
C LEU A 109 -32.62 -14.91 -4.47
N PRO A 110 -31.35 -15.31 -4.70
CA PRO A 110 -30.98 -16.67 -5.08
C PRO A 110 -31.27 -17.65 -3.95
N VAL A 111 -31.35 -18.94 -4.30
CA VAL A 111 -31.50 -20.00 -3.30
C VAL A 111 -30.30 -19.96 -2.35
N LYS A 112 -30.52 -20.23 -1.05
CA LYS A 112 -29.47 -20.12 0.01
C LYS A 112 -28.12 -20.73 -0.38
N LYS A 113 -28.13 -21.86 -1.08
CA LYS A 113 -26.91 -22.57 -1.53
C LYS A 113 -26.17 -21.84 -2.66
N GLU A 114 -26.91 -21.29 -3.61
CA GLU A 114 -26.37 -20.50 -4.73
C GLU A 114 -25.86 -19.16 -4.23
N ARG A 115 -26.65 -18.49 -3.37
CA ARG A 115 -26.23 -17.27 -2.68
C ARG A 115 -24.91 -17.47 -1.91
N GLY A 116 -24.79 -18.60 -1.19
CA GLY A 116 -23.53 -18.92 -0.50
C GLY A 116 -22.35 -19.09 -1.44
N ARG A 117 -22.55 -19.63 -2.66
CA ARG A 117 -21.49 -19.74 -3.68
C ARG A 117 -21.10 -18.38 -4.24
N LEU A 118 -22.08 -17.52 -4.53
CA LEU A 118 -21.83 -16.17 -5.02
C LEU A 118 -21.09 -15.32 -3.99
N ILE A 119 -21.50 -15.35 -2.72
CA ILE A 119 -20.82 -14.63 -1.64
C ILE A 119 -19.38 -15.12 -1.45
N MET A 120 -19.11 -16.41 -1.67
CA MET A 120 -17.75 -16.95 -1.55
C MET A 120 -16.83 -16.54 -2.70
N ASP A 121 -17.37 -16.23 -3.88
CA ASP A 121 -16.59 -15.85 -5.05
C ASP A 121 -16.13 -14.40 -4.95
N GLN A 122 -14.95 -14.22 -4.35
CA GLN A 122 -14.38 -12.90 -4.06
C GLN A 122 -13.10 -12.64 -4.87
N LYS A 123 -12.77 -13.49 -5.85
CA LYS A 123 -11.53 -13.37 -6.63
C LYS A 123 -11.48 -12.05 -7.40
N ALA A 124 -12.48 -11.79 -8.23
CA ALA A 124 -12.56 -10.55 -9.01
C ALA A 124 -12.65 -9.31 -8.11
N ASN A 125 -13.51 -9.34 -7.09
CA ASN A 125 -13.67 -8.25 -6.12
C ASN A 125 -12.35 -7.90 -5.44
N SER A 126 -11.57 -8.90 -4.99
CA SER A 126 -10.29 -8.67 -4.32
C SER A 126 -9.25 -7.96 -5.20
N ILE A 127 -9.31 -8.18 -6.51
CA ILE A 127 -8.40 -7.58 -7.48
C ILE A 127 -8.83 -6.13 -7.76
N ALA A 128 -10.13 -5.91 -7.96
CA ALA A 128 -10.70 -4.57 -8.07
C ALA A 128 -10.47 -3.72 -6.81
N ASP A 129 -10.62 -4.32 -5.62
CA ASP A 129 -10.36 -3.69 -4.34
C ASP A 129 -8.90 -3.25 -4.20
N LEU A 130 -7.95 -4.06 -4.67
CA LEU A 130 -6.54 -3.69 -4.65
C LEU A 130 -6.29 -2.45 -5.51
N ALA A 131 -6.79 -2.43 -6.74
CA ALA A 131 -6.67 -1.27 -7.61
C ALA A 131 -7.32 -0.03 -6.99
N TRP A 132 -8.50 -0.17 -6.38
CA TRP A 132 -9.18 0.91 -5.67
C TRP A 132 -8.38 1.44 -4.48
N VAL A 133 -7.80 0.55 -3.66
CA VAL A 133 -6.94 0.92 -2.53
C VAL A 133 -5.71 1.68 -2.99
N LEU A 134 -5.06 1.24 -4.08
CA LEU A 134 -3.86 1.89 -4.60
C LEU A 134 -4.17 3.30 -5.12
N ARG A 135 -5.27 3.50 -5.86
CA ARG A 135 -5.73 4.85 -6.27
C ARG A 135 -6.01 5.75 -5.06
N GLY A 136 -6.74 5.23 -4.07
CA GLY A 136 -7.00 5.99 -2.85
C GLY A 136 -5.72 6.36 -2.08
N GLN A 137 -4.71 5.50 -2.10
CA GLN A 137 -3.39 5.79 -1.52
C GLN A 137 -2.65 6.87 -2.30
N GLU A 138 -2.71 6.86 -3.62
CA GLU A 138 -2.11 7.89 -4.49
C GLU A 138 -2.71 9.27 -4.21
N GLU A 139 -4.04 9.38 -4.21
CA GLU A 139 -4.75 10.63 -3.91
C GLU A 139 -4.41 11.17 -2.51
N LEU A 140 -4.33 10.27 -1.52
CA LEU A 140 -3.93 10.64 -0.17
C LEU A 140 -2.46 11.06 -0.11
N GLY A 141 -1.58 10.40 -0.89
CA GLY A 141 -0.17 10.76 -1.04
C GLY A 141 -0.01 12.18 -1.58
N VAL A 142 -0.72 12.53 -2.66
CA VAL A 142 -0.72 13.88 -3.25
C VAL A 142 -1.18 14.93 -2.23
N LYS A 143 -2.34 14.72 -1.57
CA LYS A 143 -2.85 15.65 -0.54
C LYS A 143 -1.89 15.81 0.63
N MET A 144 -1.20 14.74 1.04
CA MET A 144 -0.19 14.81 2.10
C MET A 144 1.06 15.56 1.66
N ALA A 145 1.50 15.38 0.41
CA ALA A 145 2.63 16.09 -0.17
C ALA A 145 2.34 17.61 -0.27
N GLU A 146 1.18 17.99 -0.83
CA GLU A 146 0.73 19.40 -0.89
C GLU A 146 0.68 20.04 0.50
N LYS A 147 0.11 19.34 1.48
CA LYS A 147 0.07 19.82 2.87
C LYS A 147 1.47 19.94 3.47
N HIS A 148 2.37 19.02 3.14
CA HIS A 148 3.75 19.05 3.60
C HIS A 148 4.49 20.24 3.01
N GLU A 149 4.38 20.46 1.70
CA GLU A 149 4.94 21.61 1.00
C GLU A 149 4.38 22.93 1.53
N ALA A 150 3.06 23.06 1.69
CA ALA A 150 2.44 24.24 2.28
C ALA A 150 2.95 24.52 3.71
N ASN A 151 3.15 23.47 4.51
CA ASN A 151 3.72 23.61 5.84
C ASN A 151 5.20 24.01 5.79
N GLN A 152 5.99 23.46 4.86
CA GLN A 152 7.38 23.87 4.64
C GLN A 152 7.47 25.34 4.18
N HIS A 153 6.61 25.76 3.26
CA HIS A 153 6.52 27.16 2.82
C HIS A 153 6.19 28.09 3.97
N ARG A 154 5.16 27.76 4.76
CA ARG A 154 4.81 28.52 5.97
C ARG A 154 5.98 28.62 6.96
N ILE A 155 6.69 27.51 7.18
CA ILE A 155 7.86 27.49 8.07
C ILE A 155 8.99 28.36 7.51
N ARG A 156 9.25 28.32 6.20
CA ARG A 156 10.26 29.15 5.54
C ARG A 156 9.92 30.64 5.66
N GLU A 157 8.67 31.01 5.44
CA GLU A 157 8.20 32.40 5.61
C GLU A 157 8.33 32.86 7.06
N GLU A 158 7.94 32.03 8.03
CA GLU A 158 8.11 32.33 9.47
C GLU A 158 9.58 32.52 9.81
N LEU A 159 10.46 31.64 9.31
CA LEU A 159 11.90 31.70 9.55
C LEU A 159 12.50 33.00 8.98
N LEU A 160 12.17 33.34 7.73
CA LEU A 160 12.65 34.58 7.09
C LEU A 160 12.14 35.83 7.82
N ALA A 161 10.88 35.83 8.26
CA ALA A 161 10.31 36.95 9.01
C ALA A 161 10.99 37.13 10.37
N LEU A 162 11.16 36.06 11.14
CA LEU A 162 11.82 36.11 12.44
C LEU A 162 13.31 36.45 12.33
N SER A 163 13.99 36.04 11.27
CA SER A 163 15.37 36.43 11.05
C SER A 163 15.50 37.93 10.75
N LYS A 164 14.59 38.51 9.96
CA LYS A 164 14.58 39.96 9.71
C LYS A 164 14.33 40.75 10.99
N GLU A 165 13.34 40.33 11.78
CA GLU A 165 13.05 40.94 13.09
C GLU A 165 14.25 40.82 14.04
N ALA A 166 15.01 39.72 13.97
CA ALA A 166 16.24 39.55 14.75
C ALA A 166 17.37 40.49 14.31
N GLU A 167 17.56 40.67 12.99
CA GLU A 167 18.53 41.62 12.42
C GLU A 167 18.19 43.08 12.79
N GLU A 168 16.90 43.42 12.89
CA GLU A 168 16.40 44.75 13.30
C GLU A 168 16.54 45.02 14.82
N GLY A 169 17.12 44.09 15.58
CA GLY A 169 17.31 44.24 17.03
C GLY A 169 16.13 43.78 17.89
N GLY A 170 15.18 43.04 17.30
CA GLY A 170 14.01 42.50 18.02
C GLY A 170 14.38 41.53 19.16
N VAL A 171 15.54 40.86 19.07
CA VAL A 171 16.02 39.95 20.13
C VAL A 171 16.28 40.70 21.42
N GLN A 172 16.99 41.84 21.36
CA GLN A 172 17.32 42.63 22.56
C GLN A 172 16.05 43.22 23.19
N LEU A 173 15.09 43.68 22.37
CA LEU A 173 13.80 44.19 22.84
C LEU A 173 12.98 43.09 23.53
N LEU A 174 12.95 41.88 22.97
CA LEU A 174 12.26 40.73 23.57
C LEU A 174 12.91 40.28 24.88
N GLU A 175 14.23 40.37 25.02
CA GLU A 175 14.92 40.08 26.27
C GLU A 175 14.59 41.07 27.37
N GLN A 176 14.55 42.37 27.05
CA GLN A 176 14.17 43.42 27.98
C GLN A 176 12.72 43.25 28.44
N THR A 177 11.80 43.07 27.50
CA THR A 177 10.37 42.86 27.82
C THR A 177 10.15 41.58 28.62
N LEU A 178 10.91 40.51 28.38
CA LEU A 178 10.88 39.30 29.20
C LEU A 178 11.38 39.54 30.62
N ALA A 179 12.42 40.36 30.79
CA ALA A 179 12.92 40.73 32.11
C ALA A 179 11.87 41.54 32.90
N ASP A 180 11.24 42.52 32.24
CA ASP A 180 10.16 43.32 32.83
C ASP A 180 8.94 42.45 33.19
N GLN A 181 8.54 41.54 32.30
CA GLN A 181 7.45 40.60 32.59
C GLN A 181 7.79 39.66 33.75
N GLN A 182 9.04 39.20 33.85
CA GLN A 182 9.46 38.37 34.98
C GLN A 182 9.38 39.15 36.30
N ALA A 183 9.83 40.40 36.31
CA ALA A 183 9.71 41.28 37.47
C ALA A 183 8.25 41.54 37.88
N THR A 184 7.35 41.76 36.91
CA THR A 184 5.92 41.92 37.21
C THR A 184 5.29 40.63 37.75
N ILE A 185 5.62 39.46 37.19
CA ILE A 185 5.15 38.16 37.71
C ILE A 185 5.62 37.96 39.15
N ASP A 186 6.86 38.29 39.46
CA ASP A 186 7.41 38.11 40.80
C ASP A 186 6.81 39.10 41.80
N SER A 187 6.52 40.34 41.38
CA SER A 187 5.72 41.31 42.15
C SER A 187 4.29 40.80 42.40
N MET A 188 3.61 40.25 41.38
CA MET A 188 2.27 39.68 41.54
C MET A 188 2.25 38.50 42.52
N LYS A 189 3.27 37.63 42.48
CA LYS A 189 3.42 36.52 43.46
C LYS A 189 3.64 37.06 44.87
N GLN A 190 4.45 38.10 45.04
CA GLN A 190 4.68 38.73 46.36
C GLN A 190 3.41 39.36 46.91
N MET A 191 2.65 40.11 46.10
CA MET A 191 1.35 40.69 46.51
C MET A 191 0.34 39.60 46.88
N GLN A 192 0.35 38.47 46.17
CA GLN A 192 -0.49 37.32 46.52
C GLN A 192 -0.10 36.67 47.86
N GLN A 193 1.19 36.63 48.18
CA GLN A 193 1.68 36.08 49.46
C GLN A 193 1.37 37.01 50.65
N GLN A 194 1.41 38.33 50.44
CA GLN A 194 1.16 39.32 51.49
C GLN A 194 -0.33 39.39 51.89
N GLY A 195 -1.24 39.01 50.99
CA GLY A 195 -2.68 38.94 51.26
C GLY A 195 -3.33 40.32 51.40
N GLY A 196 -4.26 40.64 50.51
CA GLY A 196 -4.99 41.91 50.53
C GLY A 196 -6.17 41.92 49.55
N PRO A 197 -7.10 42.89 49.67
CA PRO A 197 -8.26 43.00 48.77
C PRO A 197 -7.86 43.24 47.30
N ASP A 198 -6.70 43.85 47.05
CA ASP A 198 -6.14 44.11 45.72
C ASP A 198 -5.15 43.03 45.22
N ALA A 199 -5.02 41.90 45.94
CA ALA A 199 -4.07 40.86 45.55
C ALA A 199 -4.46 40.20 44.21
N PRO A 200 -3.52 40.05 43.26
CA PRO A 200 -3.82 39.48 41.95
C PRO A 200 -4.30 38.04 42.08
N SER A 201 -5.30 37.71 41.28
CA SER A 201 -5.88 36.37 41.25
C SER A 201 -4.87 35.36 40.72
N ARG A 202 -4.93 34.12 41.21
CA ARG A 202 -4.12 33.00 40.70
C ARG A 202 -4.30 32.79 39.19
N LYS A 203 -5.46 33.15 38.64
CA LYS A 203 -5.73 33.13 37.19
C LYS A 203 -4.88 34.16 36.44
N GLN A 204 -4.83 35.41 36.92
CA GLN A 204 -4.05 36.50 36.32
C GLN A 204 -2.54 36.18 36.34
N ILE A 205 -2.04 35.63 37.43
CA ILE A 205 -0.64 35.16 37.52
C ILE A 205 -0.38 34.02 36.52
N GLY A 206 -1.34 33.10 36.39
CA GLY A 206 -1.26 32.02 35.40
C GLY A 206 -1.21 32.52 33.95
N GLU A 207 -2.05 33.51 33.62
CA GLU A 207 -2.07 34.17 32.31
C GLU A 207 -0.75 34.89 32.01
N ALA A 208 -0.22 35.64 32.98
CA ALA A 208 1.08 36.31 32.84
C ALA A 208 2.24 35.32 32.63
N ILE A 209 2.24 34.20 33.36
CA ILE A 209 3.23 33.12 33.17
C ILE A 209 3.10 32.50 31.77
N LEU A 210 1.88 32.30 31.27
CA LEU A 210 1.67 31.77 29.93
C LEU A 210 2.18 32.73 28.85
N ALA A 211 1.90 34.02 28.99
CA ALA A 211 2.41 35.07 28.09
C ALA A 211 3.94 35.11 28.09
N SER A 212 4.58 35.07 29.27
CA SER A 212 6.04 35.02 29.38
C SER A 212 6.63 33.76 28.72
N LYS A 213 5.99 32.59 28.86
CA LYS A 213 6.40 31.36 28.15
C LYS A 213 6.31 31.50 26.63
N GLN A 214 5.24 32.13 26.11
CA GLN A 214 5.10 32.38 24.67
C GLN A 214 6.19 33.33 24.15
N MET A 215 6.53 34.38 24.90
CA MET A 215 7.63 35.29 24.55
C MET A 215 8.99 34.59 24.57
N ARG A 216 9.25 33.72 25.56
CA ARG A 216 10.50 32.91 25.59
C ARG A 216 10.61 31.98 24.39
N LEU A 217 9.51 31.31 24.01
CA LEU A 217 9.48 30.46 22.81
C LEU A 217 9.74 31.28 21.55
N ARG A 218 9.18 32.49 21.45
CA ARG A 218 9.45 33.41 20.33
C ARG A 218 10.93 33.81 20.28
N LEU A 219 11.52 34.18 21.41
CA LEU A 219 12.96 34.50 21.51
C LEU A 219 13.82 33.33 21.05
N GLU A 220 13.50 32.11 21.49
CA GLU A 220 14.20 30.89 21.09
C GLU A 220 14.09 30.66 19.58
N LYS A 221 12.89 30.81 19.01
CA LYS A 221 12.65 30.73 17.56
C LYS A 221 13.45 31.78 16.79
N MET A 222 13.49 33.04 17.25
CA MET A 222 14.25 34.11 16.59
C MET A 222 15.75 33.83 16.57
N ARG A 223 16.31 33.42 17.71
CA ARG A 223 17.72 33.03 17.80
C ARG A 223 18.03 31.84 16.87
N ALA A 224 17.18 30.82 16.88
CA ALA A 224 17.33 29.65 16.02
C ALA A 224 17.19 30.00 14.52
N ALA A 225 16.30 30.92 14.16
CA ALA A 225 16.13 31.40 12.79
C ALA A 225 17.37 32.14 12.31
N SER A 226 17.88 33.10 13.09
CA SER A 226 19.10 33.84 12.78
C SER A 226 20.29 32.91 12.59
N GLN A 227 20.50 31.96 13.51
CA GLN A 227 21.55 30.94 13.39
C GLN A 227 21.39 30.08 12.14
N ALA A 228 20.17 29.64 11.81
CA ALA A 228 19.94 28.81 10.63
C ALA A 228 20.25 29.56 9.31
N ILE A 229 19.96 30.86 9.24
CA ILE A 229 20.31 31.69 8.08
C ILE A 229 21.82 31.91 8.00
N GLU A 230 22.49 32.21 9.11
CA GLU A 230 23.96 32.35 9.14
C GLU A 230 24.65 31.04 8.71
N ASP A 231 24.20 29.90 9.23
CA ASP A 231 24.70 28.58 8.84
C ASP A 231 24.48 28.31 7.33
N ALA A 232 23.32 28.70 6.78
CA ALA A 232 23.04 28.55 5.36
C ALA A 232 23.94 29.46 4.50
N LYS A 233 24.17 30.71 4.92
CA LYS A 233 25.10 31.64 4.27
C LYS A 233 26.53 31.08 4.26
N ASN A 234 27.00 30.58 5.40
CA ASN A 234 28.34 29.99 5.53
C ASN A 234 28.52 28.74 4.66
N LYS A 235 27.50 27.87 4.60
CA LYS A 235 27.50 26.68 3.73
C LYS A 235 27.54 27.06 2.24
N ALA A 236 26.74 28.03 1.83
CA ALA A 236 26.73 28.54 0.45
C ALA A 236 28.09 29.14 0.06
N GLN A 237 28.73 29.89 0.96
CA GLN A 237 30.07 30.43 0.72
C GLN A 237 31.12 29.32 0.58
N THR A 238 31.08 28.32 1.46
CA THR A 238 31.99 27.17 1.38
C THR A 238 31.81 26.37 0.08
N GLN A 239 30.57 26.20 -0.38
CA GLN A 239 30.28 25.54 -1.65
C GLN A 239 30.83 26.33 -2.83
N TYR A 240 30.62 27.65 -2.86
CA TYR A 240 31.16 28.52 -3.88
C TYR A 240 32.69 28.44 -3.96
N GLU A 241 33.39 28.54 -2.82
CA GLU A 241 34.85 28.40 -2.77
C GLU A 241 35.34 27.05 -3.29
N SER A 242 34.57 25.98 -3.04
CA SER A 242 34.91 24.63 -3.52
C SER A 242 34.65 24.43 -5.02
N ASP A 243 33.62 25.07 -5.58
CA ASP A 243 33.28 25.00 -7.00
C ASP A 243 34.21 25.88 -7.84
N ASP A 244 34.61 27.04 -7.32
CA ASP A 244 35.64 27.91 -7.92
C ASP A 244 37.00 27.19 -8.00
N ALA A 245 37.40 26.50 -6.91
CA ALA A 245 38.60 25.67 -6.90
C ALA A 245 38.55 24.49 -7.90
N ARG A 246 37.36 24.07 -8.34
CA ARG A 246 37.16 23.00 -9.32
C ARG A 246 36.94 23.51 -10.75
N GLY A 247 36.95 24.84 -10.96
CA GLY A 247 36.74 25.46 -12.27
C GLY A 247 35.34 25.22 -12.85
N ARG A 248 34.35 24.94 -12.00
CA ARG A 248 32.95 24.73 -12.43
C ARG A 248 32.24 26.08 -12.39
N ALA A 249 31.65 26.48 -13.52
CA ALA A 249 30.84 27.70 -13.55
C ALA A 249 29.71 27.60 -12.50
N PRO A 250 29.51 28.63 -11.66
CA PRO A 250 28.53 28.58 -10.60
C PRO A 250 27.12 28.68 -11.20
N ASP A 251 26.46 27.54 -11.42
CA ASP A 251 25.02 27.52 -11.55
C ASP A 251 24.42 27.97 -10.20
N ALA A 252 23.41 28.85 -10.25
CA ALA A 252 22.84 29.59 -9.14
C ALA A 252 22.92 28.90 -7.76
N ILE A 253 23.61 29.53 -6.80
CA ILE A 253 23.78 29.01 -5.43
C ILE A 253 22.41 28.88 -4.76
N SER A 254 21.95 27.64 -4.63
CA SER A 254 20.71 27.31 -3.92
C SER A 254 20.94 27.40 -2.42
N LEU A 255 20.48 28.50 -1.79
CA LEU A 255 20.43 28.63 -0.33
C LEU A 255 19.34 27.70 0.24
N VAL A 256 19.66 26.42 0.39
CA VAL A 256 18.77 25.45 1.06
C VAL A 256 18.84 25.69 2.56
N ILE A 257 17.86 26.44 3.08
CA ILE A 257 17.70 26.66 4.53
C ILE A 257 16.94 25.46 5.10
N GLU A 258 17.61 24.63 5.90
CA GLU A 258 16.96 23.59 6.68
C GLU A 258 16.33 24.21 7.94
N PRO A 259 14.99 24.12 8.11
CA PRO A 259 14.34 24.74 9.25
C PRO A 259 14.69 24.03 10.56
N PRO A 260 14.96 24.76 11.66
CA PRO A 260 15.24 24.15 12.94
C PRO A 260 14.01 23.39 13.47
N ARG A 261 14.25 22.34 14.27
CA ARG A 261 13.17 21.48 14.82
C ARG A 261 12.09 22.23 15.61
N ILE A 262 12.43 23.39 16.18
CA ILE A 262 11.52 24.24 16.97
C ILE A 262 10.36 24.78 16.11
N PHE A 263 10.52 24.82 14.79
CA PHE A 263 9.50 25.27 13.83
C PHE A 263 8.55 24.16 13.37
N SER A 264 8.81 22.90 13.72
CA SER A 264 7.92 21.79 13.36
C SER A 264 6.65 21.80 14.24
N HIS A 265 5.48 21.69 13.59
CA HIS A 265 4.18 21.66 14.26
C HIS A 265 3.43 20.35 13.95
N PRO A 266 2.96 19.60 14.98
CA PRO A 266 3.17 19.87 16.40
C PRO A 266 4.65 19.73 16.80
N PRO A 267 5.13 20.48 17.82
CA PRO A 267 6.47 20.31 18.35
C PRO A 267 6.66 18.83 18.68
N PRO A 268 7.74 18.18 18.22
CA PRO A 268 7.95 16.76 18.48
C PRO A 268 7.91 16.57 19.99
N GLU A 269 7.06 15.65 20.46
CA GLU A 269 7.06 15.26 21.87
C GLU A 269 8.51 14.93 22.25
N LEU A 270 9.02 15.62 23.29
CA LEU A 270 10.36 15.47 23.85
C LEU A 270 10.56 14.10 24.51
N SER A 271 10.07 13.02 23.90
CA SER A 271 10.40 11.66 24.29
C SER A 271 11.91 11.46 24.06
N PRO A 272 12.66 11.00 25.08
CA PRO A 272 14.11 10.81 24.97
C PRO A 272 14.55 9.84 23.85
N LYS A 273 13.61 9.09 23.28
CA LYS A 273 13.85 8.06 22.26
C LYS A 273 13.76 8.56 20.81
N SER A 274 13.29 9.79 20.56
CA SER A 274 13.11 10.34 19.21
C SER A 274 14.38 10.99 18.61
N LYS A 275 15.46 11.13 19.39
CA LYS A 275 16.63 11.95 19.03
C LYS A 275 17.49 11.46 17.84
N LYS A 276 17.10 10.39 17.11
CA LYS A 276 17.92 9.79 16.04
C LYS A 276 17.19 9.39 14.76
N SER A 277 15.98 9.88 14.45
CA SER A 277 15.57 9.79 13.03
C SER A 277 16.39 10.82 12.26
N LYS A 278 17.41 10.34 11.55
CA LYS A 278 17.95 11.07 10.41
C LYS A 278 16.74 11.45 9.56
N SER A 279 16.68 12.70 9.12
CA SER A 279 15.86 13.16 8.00
C SER A 279 16.29 12.50 6.68
N SER A 280 16.62 11.20 6.73
CA SER A 280 16.92 10.40 5.56
C SER A 280 15.62 10.23 4.81
N GLU A 281 15.53 10.88 3.64
CA GLU A 281 14.60 10.59 2.55
C GLU A 281 13.25 10.10 3.06
N GLN A 282 12.36 11.04 3.40
CA GLN A 282 10.97 10.71 3.61
C GLN A 282 10.41 10.24 2.27
N VAL A 283 10.53 8.93 1.99
CA VAL A 283 9.74 8.28 0.96
C VAL A 283 8.29 8.65 1.27
N PRO A 284 7.55 9.21 0.31
CA PRO A 284 6.15 9.57 0.52
C PRO A 284 5.43 8.38 1.14
N LEU A 285 4.69 8.64 2.24
CA LEU A 285 4.06 7.58 3.04
C LEU A 285 3.15 6.68 2.20
N TYR A 286 2.62 7.23 1.11
CA TYR A 286 1.82 6.56 0.11
C TYR A 286 2.32 7.01 -1.28
N THR A 287 2.76 6.05 -2.09
CA THR A 287 3.08 6.27 -3.50
C THR A 287 2.77 5.01 -4.31
N THR A 288 2.31 5.19 -5.53
CA THR A 288 2.10 4.11 -6.51
C THR A 288 3.40 3.74 -7.22
N GLU A 289 4.38 4.64 -7.23
CA GLU A 289 5.71 4.40 -7.79
C GLU A 289 6.47 3.35 -6.98
N GLY A 290 6.94 2.30 -7.67
CA GLY A 290 7.63 1.18 -7.02
C GLY A 290 6.70 0.15 -6.38
N VAL A 291 5.38 0.22 -6.62
CA VAL A 291 4.46 -0.88 -6.33
C VAL A 291 4.57 -1.92 -7.43
N ILE A 292 4.94 -3.15 -7.06
CA ILE A 292 5.10 -4.28 -7.99
C ILE A 292 4.10 -5.37 -7.62
N ILE A 293 3.24 -5.76 -8.55
CA ILE A 293 2.28 -6.84 -8.38
C ILE A 293 2.72 -8.04 -9.24
N ARG A 294 3.05 -9.14 -8.56
CA ARG A 294 3.44 -10.39 -9.17
C ARG A 294 2.25 -11.34 -9.25
N TRP A 295 1.81 -11.64 -10.46
CA TRP A 295 0.64 -12.46 -10.74
C TRP A 295 0.99 -13.93 -10.93
N THR A 296 0.19 -14.83 -10.36
CA THR A 296 0.29 -16.27 -10.68
C THR A 296 -0.35 -16.57 -12.04
N ASN A 297 -1.43 -15.85 -12.38
CA ASN A 297 -2.03 -15.83 -13.71
C ASN A 297 -2.10 -14.37 -14.19
N PRO A 298 -1.39 -14.00 -15.27
CA PRO A 298 -1.35 -12.61 -15.73
C PRO A 298 -2.73 -12.08 -16.18
N LEU A 299 -3.61 -12.95 -16.67
CA LEU A 299 -4.97 -12.57 -17.08
C LEU A 299 -5.85 -12.10 -15.92
N ASP A 300 -5.49 -12.45 -14.68
CA ASP A 300 -6.25 -11.99 -13.52
C ASP A 300 -6.13 -10.46 -13.33
N ALA A 301 -5.14 -9.79 -13.95
CA ALA A 301 -5.02 -8.34 -13.89
C ALA A 301 -6.22 -7.61 -14.55
N GLU A 302 -6.92 -8.25 -15.48
CA GLU A 302 -8.07 -7.69 -16.20
C GLU A 302 -9.33 -7.55 -15.35
N PHE A 303 -9.39 -8.19 -14.17
CA PHE A 303 -10.54 -8.06 -13.27
C PHE A 303 -10.68 -6.66 -12.65
N ALA A 304 -9.61 -5.86 -12.66
CA ALA A 304 -9.70 -4.46 -12.30
C ALA A 304 -9.91 -3.60 -13.56
N ALA A 305 -10.93 -2.74 -13.52
CA ALA A 305 -11.26 -1.87 -14.63
C ALA A 305 -10.11 -0.92 -15.01
N GLU A 306 -9.38 -0.42 -14.01
CA GLU A 306 -8.30 0.55 -14.19
C GLU A 306 -7.26 0.37 -13.09
N TRP A 307 -5.98 0.46 -13.46
CA TRP A 307 -4.84 0.46 -12.55
C TRP A 307 -4.14 1.83 -12.57
N PRO A 308 -3.55 2.29 -11.45
CA PRO A 308 -2.67 3.45 -11.48
C PRO A 308 -1.48 3.21 -12.42
N ALA A 309 -1.13 4.22 -13.23
CA ALA A 309 -0.12 4.08 -14.29
C ALA A 309 1.28 3.70 -13.78
N ALA A 310 1.60 4.02 -12.53
CA ALA A 310 2.89 3.72 -11.91
C ALA A 310 3.02 2.28 -11.37
N VAL A 311 1.92 1.51 -11.34
CA VAL A 311 1.92 0.13 -10.84
C VAL A 311 2.54 -0.80 -11.88
N GLN A 312 3.53 -1.58 -11.46
CA GLN A 312 4.19 -2.55 -12.33
C GLN A 312 3.58 -3.94 -12.15
N HIS A 313 3.31 -4.60 -13.27
CA HIS A 313 2.75 -5.95 -13.30
C HIS A 313 3.83 -6.94 -13.77
N GLU A 314 4.13 -7.92 -12.93
CA GLU A 314 5.14 -8.95 -13.19
C GLU A 314 4.52 -10.34 -13.10
N PHE A 315 5.17 -11.32 -13.72
CA PHE A 315 4.79 -12.73 -13.58
C PHE A 315 5.53 -13.36 -12.39
N ALA A 316 4.78 -13.96 -11.46
CA ALA A 316 5.33 -14.60 -10.26
C ALA A 316 5.91 -16.00 -10.50
N GLY A 317 5.58 -16.62 -11.64
CA GLY A 317 5.80 -18.04 -11.87
C GLY A 317 4.72 -18.94 -11.27
N LEU A 318 4.71 -20.22 -11.68
CA LEU A 318 3.78 -21.23 -11.15
C LEU A 318 4.17 -21.65 -9.74
N ALA A 319 3.53 -21.04 -8.75
CA ALA A 319 3.68 -21.40 -7.35
C ALA A 319 2.52 -22.32 -6.89
N ARG A 320 2.85 -23.42 -6.21
CA ARG A 320 1.84 -24.39 -5.77
C ARG A 320 1.08 -23.95 -4.52
N HIS A 321 1.70 -24.00 -3.34
CA HIS A 321 1.00 -23.82 -2.06
C HIS A 321 1.62 -22.71 -1.20
N THR A 322 2.72 -22.14 -1.67
CA THR A 322 3.49 -21.09 -1.01
C THR A 322 3.86 -20.13 -2.12
N ALA A 323 3.62 -18.82 -1.90
CA ALA A 323 3.96 -17.81 -2.89
C ALA A 323 5.45 -17.87 -3.27
N ALA A 324 5.76 -17.45 -4.49
CA ALA A 324 7.13 -17.43 -5.00
C ALA A 324 8.04 -16.56 -4.10
N PRO A 325 9.33 -16.92 -3.94
CA PRO A 325 10.30 -16.06 -3.29
C PRO A 325 10.42 -14.72 -4.04
N ILE A 326 10.57 -13.63 -3.29
CA ILE A 326 10.58 -12.28 -3.85
C ILE A 326 11.93 -11.97 -4.51
N ASP A 327 13.01 -12.53 -3.97
CA ASP A 327 14.38 -12.29 -4.45
C ASP A 327 14.77 -13.19 -5.65
N GLN A 328 13.87 -14.06 -6.11
CA GLN A 328 14.15 -14.99 -7.21
C GLN A 328 13.36 -14.60 -8.47
N GLU A 329 14.03 -14.65 -9.62
CA GLU A 329 13.38 -14.55 -10.92
C GLU A 329 12.41 -15.72 -11.12
N PRO A 330 11.29 -15.52 -11.85
CA PRO A 330 10.35 -16.58 -12.11
C PRO A 330 11.05 -17.74 -12.84
N ALA A 331 10.90 -18.96 -12.31
CA ALA A 331 11.56 -20.14 -12.85
C ALA A 331 11.12 -20.53 -14.29
N PHE A 332 10.08 -19.90 -14.83
CA PHE A 332 9.55 -20.12 -16.17
C PHE A 332 9.06 -18.79 -16.76
N SER A 333 9.38 -18.51 -18.02
CA SER A 333 8.85 -17.33 -18.72
C SER A 333 7.38 -17.54 -19.11
N VAL A 334 6.66 -16.44 -19.36
CA VAL A 334 5.28 -16.48 -19.87
C VAL A 334 5.24 -17.16 -21.24
N GLU A 335 6.26 -16.94 -22.08
CA GLU A 335 6.45 -17.58 -23.38
C GLU A 335 6.57 -19.10 -23.25
N ASP A 336 7.35 -19.60 -22.30
CA ASP A 336 7.51 -21.04 -22.05
C ASP A 336 6.19 -21.69 -21.60
N MET A 337 5.37 -20.93 -20.85
CA MET A 337 4.05 -21.38 -20.42
C MET A 337 3.05 -21.42 -21.57
N ILE A 338 3.03 -20.40 -22.43
CA ILE A 338 2.22 -20.37 -23.66
C ILE A 338 2.63 -21.54 -24.57
N GLN A 339 3.93 -21.76 -24.79
CA GLN A 339 4.45 -22.89 -25.57
C GLN A 339 4.09 -24.25 -24.97
N ARG A 340 4.04 -24.39 -23.64
CA ARG A 340 3.59 -25.64 -22.98
C ARG A 340 2.09 -25.87 -23.04
N ASN A 341 1.27 -24.82 -22.90
CA ASN A 341 -0.19 -24.90 -23.00
C ASN A 341 -0.66 -25.11 -24.45
N ILE A 342 0.11 -24.62 -25.43
CA ILE A 342 0.06 -25.10 -26.83
C ILE A 342 0.76 -26.46 -26.84
N SER A 343 0.21 -27.42 -26.11
CA SER A 343 0.85 -28.71 -25.94
C SER A 343 0.98 -29.39 -27.29
N HIS A 344 2.21 -29.80 -27.63
CA HIS A 344 2.53 -30.83 -28.63
C HIS A 344 1.58 -32.04 -28.61
N LYS A 345 0.89 -32.31 -27.51
CA LYS A 345 -0.12 -33.38 -27.39
C LYS A 345 -1.44 -33.06 -28.11
N TYR A 346 -1.87 -31.79 -28.12
CA TYR A 346 -3.06 -31.34 -28.86
C TYR A 346 -2.75 -31.13 -30.35
N THR A 347 -1.56 -30.62 -30.69
CA THR A 347 -1.08 -30.54 -32.08
C THR A 347 -0.85 -31.94 -32.64
N ALA A 348 -0.15 -32.83 -31.94
CA ALA A 348 0.02 -34.22 -32.39
C ALA A 348 -1.31 -35.00 -32.44
N MET A 349 -2.27 -34.78 -31.53
CA MET A 349 -3.60 -35.39 -31.65
C MET A 349 -4.42 -34.81 -32.81
N ARG A 350 -4.24 -33.53 -33.15
CA ARG A 350 -4.88 -32.89 -34.31
C ARG A 350 -4.27 -33.41 -35.61
N ASP A 351 -2.96 -33.47 -35.70
CA ASP A 351 -2.22 -33.96 -36.88
C ASP A 351 -2.42 -35.47 -37.07
N ALA A 352 -2.48 -36.26 -35.99
CA ALA A 352 -2.85 -37.67 -36.03
C ALA A 352 -4.32 -37.89 -36.44
N ARG A 353 -5.23 -36.95 -36.09
CA ARG A 353 -6.62 -36.98 -36.58
C ARG A 353 -6.72 -36.62 -38.05
N GLN A 354 -5.91 -35.68 -38.54
CA GLN A 354 -5.88 -35.35 -39.97
C GLN A 354 -5.29 -36.50 -40.80
N GLY A 355 -4.24 -37.18 -40.29
CA GLY A 355 -3.69 -38.39 -40.91
C GLY A 355 -4.69 -39.55 -40.97
N GLN A 356 -5.48 -39.78 -39.91
CA GLN A 356 -6.54 -40.80 -39.92
C GLN A 356 -7.71 -40.46 -40.85
N VAL A 357 -8.02 -39.18 -41.06
CA VAL A 357 -9.10 -38.77 -41.97
C VAL A 357 -8.66 -38.88 -43.44
N GLU A 358 -7.37 -38.69 -43.74
CA GLU A 358 -6.81 -38.95 -45.08
C GLU A 358 -6.65 -40.47 -45.36
N GLU A 359 -6.35 -41.29 -44.35
CA GLU A 359 -6.21 -42.75 -44.49
C GLU A 359 -7.57 -43.48 -44.54
N ILE A 360 -8.64 -42.89 -44.00
CA ILE A 360 -10.03 -43.39 -44.12
C ILE A 360 -10.73 -42.79 -45.37
N GLY A 361 -10.09 -41.85 -46.06
CA GLY A 361 -10.64 -41.13 -47.22
C GLY A 361 -10.74 -41.93 -48.53
N GLU A 362 -10.27 -43.17 -48.59
CA GLU A 362 -10.35 -44.02 -49.80
C GLU A 362 -11.33 -45.21 -49.70
N GLY A 363 -12.15 -45.31 -48.65
CA GLY A 363 -12.99 -46.51 -48.47
C GLY A 363 -14.27 -46.33 -47.67
N VAL A 364 -14.95 -45.18 -47.75
CA VAL A 364 -16.32 -45.07 -47.27
C VAL A 364 -17.26 -45.42 -48.43
N GLU A 365 -17.49 -46.72 -48.65
CA GLU A 365 -18.67 -47.15 -49.39
C GLU A 365 -19.90 -46.76 -48.55
N GLU A 366 -20.81 -45.99 -49.16
CA GLU A 366 -22.12 -45.67 -48.60
C GLU A 366 -22.81 -46.97 -48.17
N ILE A 367 -23.08 -47.11 -46.88
CA ILE A 367 -23.90 -48.21 -46.36
C ILE A 367 -25.30 -48.04 -46.96
N ASP A 368 -25.70 -48.95 -47.83
CA ASP A 368 -27.05 -48.97 -48.41
C ASP A 368 -28.08 -49.13 -47.28
N ALA A 369 -29.27 -48.57 -47.47
CA ALA A 369 -30.35 -48.56 -46.50
C ALA A 369 -30.72 -49.98 -46.00
N ALA A 370 -30.49 -51.01 -46.84
CA ALA A 370 -30.70 -52.41 -46.49
C ALA A 370 -29.74 -52.93 -45.39
N ASP A 371 -28.49 -52.47 -45.38
CA ASP A 371 -27.49 -52.87 -44.39
C ASP A 371 -27.69 -52.17 -43.05
N TYR A 372 -28.24 -50.95 -43.08
CA TYR A 372 -28.62 -50.22 -41.87
C TYR A 372 -29.80 -50.88 -41.13
N GLU A 373 -30.77 -51.44 -41.85
CA GLU A 373 -31.89 -52.16 -41.24
C GLU A 373 -31.48 -53.50 -40.60
N GLN A 374 -30.50 -54.22 -41.17
CA GLN A 374 -29.96 -55.44 -40.55
C GLN A 374 -29.18 -55.15 -39.26
N LEU A 375 -28.41 -54.04 -39.22
CA LEU A 375 -27.58 -53.70 -38.06
C LEU A 375 -28.38 -53.15 -36.87
N THR A 376 -29.56 -52.59 -37.11
CA THR A 376 -30.29 -51.85 -36.07
C THR A 376 -31.58 -52.52 -35.58
N GLU A 377 -32.03 -53.61 -36.23
CA GLU A 377 -33.29 -54.32 -35.96
C GLU A 377 -34.51 -53.38 -35.81
N LYS A 378 -34.44 -52.18 -36.40
CA LYS A 378 -35.47 -51.15 -36.35
C LYS A 378 -35.79 -50.73 -37.77
N SER A 379 -37.00 -51.08 -38.21
CA SER A 379 -37.52 -50.65 -39.51
C SER A 379 -37.59 -49.11 -39.58
N ALA A 380 -37.15 -48.56 -40.71
CA ALA A 380 -37.01 -47.13 -40.94
C ALA A 380 -38.35 -46.34 -40.97
N ASP A 381 -39.49 -47.03 -40.95
CA ASP A 381 -40.84 -46.43 -41.06
C ASP A 381 -41.34 -45.68 -39.80
N GLY A 382 -40.53 -45.59 -38.74
CA GLY A 382 -40.95 -45.03 -37.43
C GLY A 382 -40.69 -43.54 -37.19
N LEU A 383 -39.99 -42.82 -38.07
CA LEU A 383 -39.61 -41.43 -37.84
C LEU A 383 -40.55 -40.45 -38.57
N GLY A 384 -41.61 -40.06 -37.88
CA GLY A 384 -42.49 -38.96 -38.31
C GLY A 384 -41.75 -37.63 -38.43
N PRO A 385 -42.23 -36.69 -39.29
CA PRO A 385 -41.46 -35.51 -39.69
C PRO A 385 -41.29 -34.50 -38.54
N ALA A 386 -40.04 -34.05 -38.37
CA ALA A 386 -39.65 -32.97 -37.48
C ALA A 386 -40.38 -31.68 -37.85
N ARG A 387 -41.06 -31.06 -36.88
CA ARG A 387 -41.64 -29.71 -37.01
C ARG A 387 -40.51 -28.68 -37.01
N GLN A 388 -40.57 -27.79 -38.01
CA GLN A 388 -39.71 -26.62 -38.21
C GLN A 388 -39.79 -25.62 -37.06
#